data_AF-A0A9E5QD92-F1
#
_entry.id   AF-A0A9E5QD92-F1
#
_cell.length_a   1.000
_cell.length_b   1.000
_cell.length_c   1.000
_cell.angle_alpha   90.00
_cell.angle_beta   90.00
_cell.angle_gamma   90.00
#
_symmetry.space_group_name_H-M   'P 1'
#
loop_
_entity.id
_entity.type
_entity.pdbx_description
1 polymer ?
#
loop_
_entity_poly.entity_id
_entity_poly.type
_entity_poly.pdbx_seq_one_letter_code
_entity_poly.pdbx_strand_id
1 'polypeptide(L)'
;MFPDEVFFISDIYSVGDYDIEKAGLTFWIADIVGGDALDDTLAYDLSKQVVYFCDSDGIGSPPFGNDTVGVAALAFIQTPFVDFPQNQTEVSISNIQQDPAFNIDFNTVSDQFLWTKFMTPGSFYVPNPMGEYDPYVSISYFPLPAGQSQRLITAMVFGQDIIEIDNKIDFIKTTFRGMTGGPPNTNVSVLSPAPGQVVSGQAAIEWDAENNNPAFRISILFSEDFAESWKPLAYDLPNTGIYQWDTTNQPDGIF
;
A
#
# COMPACT_ATOMS: atom_id res chain seq x y z
N MET A 1 -13.17 12.64 -17.73
CA MET A 1 -11.71 12.63 -17.50
C MET A 1 -11.45 13.89 -16.73
N PHE A 2 -11.12 13.75 -15.46
CA PHE A 2 -10.58 14.88 -14.73
C PHE A 2 -9.28 15.27 -15.47
N PRO A 3 -9.03 16.55 -15.78
CA PRO A 3 -7.66 16.95 -16.01
C PRO A 3 -6.88 16.63 -14.72
N ASP A 4 -5.59 16.31 -14.85
CA ASP A 4 -4.65 16.18 -13.73
C ASP A 4 -4.46 14.76 -13.13
N GLU A 5 -4.55 13.71 -13.96
CA GLU A 5 -4.01 12.39 -13.63
C GLU A 5 -3.14 11.79 -14.74
N VAL A 6 -2.11 11.05 -14.34
CA VAL A 6 -1.22 10.29 -15.23
C VAL A 6 -1.23 8.83 -14.82
N PHE A 7 -1.66 7.96 -15.73
CA PHE A 7 -1.68 6.52 -15.51
C PHE A 7 -0.41 5.85 -16.03
N PHE A 8 0.13 4.95 -15.22
CA PHE A 8 1.20 4.04 -15.61
C PHE A 8 0.65 2.62 -15.62
N ILE A 9 0.68 1.99 -16.80
CA ILE A 9 0.27 0.59 -16.98
C ILE A 9 1.53 -0.20 -17.28
N SER A 10 1.91 -1.06 -16.35
CA SER A 10 3.14 -1.85 -16.42
C SER A 10 2.82 -3.33 -16.34
N ASP A 11 3.38 -4.12 -17.26
CA ASP A 11 3.38 -5.58 -17.17
C ASP A 11 4.77 -6.02 -16.74
N ILE A 12 4.86 -6.59 -15.53
CA ILE A 12 6.10 -7.12 -14.96
C ILE A 12 6.25 -8.54 -15.51
N TYR A 13 7.20 -8.75 -16.41
CA TYR A 13 7.38 -10.02 -17.13
C TYR A 13 8.61 -10.80 -16.63
N SER A 14 8.45 -12.10 -16.35
CA SER A 14 9.59 -12.98 -16.10
C SER A 14 10.18 -13.49 -17.41
N VAL A 15 11.42 -13.08 -17.69
CA VAL A 15 12.24 -13.63 -18.78
C VAL A 15 12.97 -14.93 -18.39
N GLY A 16 12.84 -15.37 -17.14
CA GLY A 16 13.51 -16.56 -16.62
C GLY A 16 12.87 -17.87 -17.11
N ASP A 17 13.59 -18.97 -16.91
CA ASP A 17 13.15 -20.33 -17.18
C ASP A 17 12.64 -21.06 -15.93
N TYR A 18 12.46 -20.33 -14.83
CA TYR A 18 11.91 -20.82 -13.56
C TYR A 18 10.89 -19.83 -12.98
N ASP A 19 9.97 -20.37 -12.19
CA ASP A 19 8.95 -19.58 -11.51
C ASP A 19 9.58 -18.81 -10.35
N ILE A 20 9.30 -17.50 -10.28
CA ILE A 20 9.65 -16.69 -9.11
C ILE A 20 8.46 -16.76 -8.17
N GLU A 21 8.57 -17.55 -7.10
CA GLU A 21 7.48 -17.71 -6.13
C GLU A 21 7.17 -16.39 -5.41
N LYS A 22 8.18 -15.54 -5.20
CA LYS A 22 8.08 -14.27 -4.44
C LYS A 22 8.85 -13.17 -5.15
N ALA A 23 8.14 -12.39 -5.95
CA ALA A 23 8.66 -11.12 -6.44
C ALA A 23 8.29 -10.02 -5.45
N GLY A 24 9.29 -9.25 -5.02
CA GLY A 24 9.10 -7.99 -4.28
C GLY A 24 9.19 -6.81 -5.22
N LEU A 25 8.41 -5.76 -4.97
CA LEU A 25 8.48 -4.51 -5.73
C LEU A 25 8.39 -3.32 -4.77
N THR A 26 9.35 -2.41 -4.92
CA THR A 26 9.41 -1.13 -4.19
C THR A 26 9.48 0.02 -5.17
N PHE A 27 8.72 1.07 -4.87
CA PHE A 27 8.82 2.37 -5.49
C PHE A 27 9.68 3.28 -4.62
N TRP A 28 10.75 3.82 -5.19
CA TRP A 28 11.41 5.00 -4.64
C TRP A 28 10.77 6.23 -5.30
N ILE A 29 10.23 7.11 -4.47
CA ILE A 29 9.43 8.26 -4.94
C ILE A 29 9.92 9.48 -4.18
N ALA A 30 10.36 10.52 -4.88
CA ALA A 30 10.67 11.79 -4.24
C ALA A 30 9.36 12.45 -3.78
N ASP A 31 9.29 12.89 -2.52
CA ASP A 31 8.13 13.57 -1.91
C ASP A 31 8.10 15.08 -2.15
N ILE A 32 8.95 15.62 -3.03
CA ILE A 32 9.05 17.06 -3.27
C ILE A 32 7.82 17.60 -4.03
N VAL A 33 7.01 18.41 -3.35
CA VAL A 33 5.96 19.25 -3.93
C VAL A 33 6.28 20.74 -3.67
N GLY A 34 5.71 21.69 -4.43
CA GLY A 34 5.99 23.13 -4.26
C GLY A 34 7.40 23.62 -4.65
N GLY A 35 8.39 22.72 -4.69
CA GLY A 35 9.76 22.98 -5.12
C GLY A 35 10.65 23.67 -4.08
N ASP A 36 10.16 23.89 -2.86
CA ASP A 36 10.89 24.48 -1.74
C ASP A 36 11.54 23.47 -0.81
N ALA A 37 11.12 22.21 -0.84
CA ALA A 37 11.72 21.12 -0.07
C ALA A 37 11.79 21.38 1.45
N LEU A 38 12.10 20.34 2.23
CA LEU A 38 12.28 20.40 3.69
C LEU A 38 10.99 20.56 4.53
N ASP A 39 9.88 20.97 3.94
CA ASP A 39 8.55 21.01 4.56
C ASP A 39 7.53 20.08 3.88
N ASP A 40 7.98 19.32 2.88
CA ASP A 40 7.25 18.21 2.31
C ASP A 40 7.01 17.10 3.34
N THR A 41 5.82 16.53 3.30
CA THR A 41 5.37 15.45 4.19
C THR A 41 4.71 14.34 3.40
N LEU A 42 4.83 13.12 3.92
CA LEU A 42 4.22 11.94 3.36
C LEU A 42 3.05 11.49 4.24
N ALA A 43 1.88 11.35 3.65
CA ALA A 43 0.72 10.68 4.27
C ALA A 43 0.35 9.44 3.47
N TYR A 44 -0.46 8.54 4.03
CA TYR A 44 -0.93 7.36 3.32
C TYR A 44 -2.27 6.87 3.84
N ASP A 45 -3.03 6.20 2.97
CA ASP A 45 -4.24 5.47 3.31
C ASP A 45 -4.16 4.06 2.71
N LEU A 46 -3.96 3.07 3.59
CA LEU A 46 -3.84 1.67 3.19
C LEU A 46 -5.17 1.08 2.73
N SER A 47 -6.31 1.58 3.18
CA SER A 47 -7.62 1.12 2.67
C SER A 47 -7.81 1.54 1.21
N LYS A 48 -7.31 2.73 0.88
CA LYS A 48 -7.35 3.29 -0.47
C LYS A 48 -6.12 2.95 -1.30
N GLN A 49 -5.12 2.28 -0.73
CA GLN A 49 -3.88 1.89 -1.42
C GLN A 49 -3.21 3.09 -2.11
N VAL A 50 -2.98 4.15 -1.34
CA VAL A 50 -2.47 5.43 -1.82
C VAL A 50 -1.47 6.03 -0.84
N VAL A 51 -0.47 6.72 -1.38
CA VAL A 51 0.41 7.63 -0.65
C VAL A 51 0.24 9.05 -1.19
N TYR A 52 0.26 10.03 -0.30
CA TYR A 52 0.07 11.45 -0.58
C TYR A 52 1.36 12.22 -0.25
N PHE A 53 1.70 13.13 -1.14
CA PHE A 53 2.80 14.09 -1.02
C PHE A 53 2.18 15.46 -0.78
N CYS A 54 2.44 16.00 0.39
CA CYS A 54 1.82 17.21 0.91
C CYS A 54 2.89 18.21 1.27
N ASP A 55 2.59 19.49 1.11
CA ASP A 55 3.41 20.57 1.64
C ASP A 55 2.85 21.04 2.99
N SER A 56 3.71 21.29 3.98
CA SER A 56 3.29 21.60 5.35
C SER A 56 2.76 23.01 5.54
N ASP A 57 3.30 24.00 4.81
CA ASP A 57 2.92 25.41 4.98
C ASP A 57 2.03 25.95 3.84
N GLY A 58 1.88 25.17 2.78
CA GLY A 58 1.06 25.46 1.61
C GLY A 58 1.70 26.46 0.65
N ILE A 59 2.97 26.80 0.83
CA ILE A 59 3.70 27.81 0.08
C ILE A 59 4.78 27.10 -0.74
N GLY A 60 4.92 27.52 -1.99
CA GLY A 60 5.91 26.96 -2.91
C GLY A 60 7.13 27.86 -3.06
N SER A 61 8.15 27.33 -3.73
CA SER A 61 9.33 28.09 -4.12
C SER A 61 8.96 29.33 -4.98
N PRO A 62 9.82 30.38 -5.03
CA PRO A 62 9.48 31.66 -5.68
C PRO A 62 8.89 31.60 -7.11
N PRO A 63 9.26 30.63 -7.98
CA PRO A 63 8.63 30.47 -9.29
C PRO A 63 7.10 30.23 -9.25
N PHE A 64 6.57 29.69 -8.15
CA PHE A 64 5.14 29.42 -7.95
C PHE A 64 4.39 30.61 -7.31
N GLY A 65 5.10 31.67 -6.92
CA GLY A 65 4.49 32.90 -6.42
C GLY A 65 3.80 32.71 -5.06
N ASN A 66 2.51 33.02 -4.99
CA ASN A 66 1.69 32.86 -3.78
C ASN A 66 0.56 31.85 -3.97
N ASP A 67 0.62 31.06 -5.05
CA ASP A 67 -0.37 30.01 -5.28
C ASP A 67 -0.16 28.92 -4.22
N THR A 68 -1.27 28.42 -3.66
CA THR A 68 -1.19 27.34 -2.67
C THR A 68 -0.65 26.07 -3.32
N VAL A 69 0.32 25.44 -2.67
CA VAL A 69 0.82 24.14 -3.10
C VAL A 69 -0.28 23.10 -2.91
N GLY A 70 -0.63 22.42 -4.00
CA GLY A 70 -1.60 21.33 -3.98
C GLY A 70 -0.97 20.04 -3.44
N VAL A 71 -1.75 18.97 -3.49
CA VAL A 71 -1.31 17.63 -3.12
C VAL A 71 -1.04 16.83 -4.41
N ALA A 72 -0.03 15.96 -4.35
CA ALA A 72 0.16 14.89 -5.33
C ALA A 72 -0.04 13.55 -4.64
N ALA A 73 -0.47 12.52 -5.36
CA ALA A 73 -0.64 11.19 -4.79
C ALA A 73 -0.26 10.10 -5.77
N LEU A 74 0.39 9.04 -5.28
CA LEU A 74 0.56 7.79 -6.01
C LEU A 74 -0.52 6.79 -5.54
N ALA A 75 -1.48 6.52 -6.41
CA ALA A 75 -2.56 5.56 -6.17
C ALA A 75 -2.27 4.24 -6.88
N PHE A 76 -2.40 3.12 -6.16
CA PHE A 76 -2.34 1.77 -6.72
C PHE A 76 -3.76 1.37 -7.16
N ILE A 77 -3.99 1.42 -8.48
CA ILE A 77 -5.30 1.17 -9.10
C ILE A 77 -5.52 -0.31 -9.34
N GLN A 78 -4.48 -1.03 -9.74
CA GLN A 78 -4.46 -2.49 -9.79
C GLN A 78 -3.06 -2.98 -9.45
N THR A 79 -2.94 -4.01 -8.62
CA THR A 79 -1.67 -4.66 -8.31
C THR A 79 -1.65 -6.10 -8.83
N PRO A 80 -0.48 -6.77 -8.83
CA PRO A 80 -0.37 -8.20 -9.08
C PRO A 80 -1.32 -9.04 -8.23
N PHE A 81 -1.71 -10.20 -8.75
CA PHE A 81 -2.60 -11.12 -8.06
C PHE A 81 -1.86 -12.25 -7.36
N VAL A 82 -2.39 -12.68 -6.23
CA VAL A 82 -2.07 -13.94 -5.55
C VAL A 82 -3.30 -14.85 -5.56
N ASP A 83 -3.06 -16.14 -5.77
CA ASP A 83 -4.10 -17.17 -5.70
C ASP A 83 -4.38 -17.55 -4.24
N PHE A 84 -5.62 -17.37 -3.80
CA PHE A 84 -6.17 -18.03 -2.61
C PHE A 84 -7.02 -19.23 -3.03
N PRO A 85 -7.26 -20.23 -2.15
CA PRO A 85 -7.93 -21.49 -2.49
C PRO A 85 -9.29 -21.40 -3.21
N GLN A 86 -9.92 -20.22 -3.25
CA GLN A 86 -11.18 -19.99 -3.95
C GLN A 86 -11.23 -18.69 -4.76
N ASN A 87 -10.26 -17.79 -4.65
CA ASN A 87 -10.28 -16.46 -5.29
C ASN A 87 -8.86 -15.99 -5.61
N GLN A 88 -8.72 -15.15 -6.63
CA GLN A 88 -7.54 -14.32 -6.80
C GLN A 88 -7.74 -13.00 -6.09
N THR A 89 -6.70 -12.54 -5.39
CA THR A 89 -6.71 -11.27 -4.66
C THR A 89 -5.52 -10.44 -5.08
N GLU A 90 -5.73 -9.14 -5.26
CA GLU A 90 -4.67 -8.15 -5.48
C GLU A 90 -3.78 -8.02 -4.25
N VAL A 91 -2.46 -7.93 -4.43
CA VAL A 91 -1.54 -7.63 -3.33
C VAL A 91 -1.67 -6.18 -2.89
N SER A 92 -1.47 -5.91 -1.61
CA SER A 92 -1.60 -4.56 -1.06
C SER A 92 -0.24 -3.90 -0.85
N ILE A 93 -0.21 -2.57 -0.70
CA ILE A 93 0.89 -1.87 -0.04
C ILE A 93 1.12 -2.52 1.31
N SER A 94 2.36 -2.95 1.54
CA SER A 94 2.75 -3.78 2.68
C SER A 94 3.91 -3.21 3.47
N ASN A 95 4.59 -2.20 2.93
CA ASN A 95 5.66 -1.48 3.60
C ASN A 95 5.69 -0.04 3.09
N ILE A 96 5.77 0.92 4.01
CA ILE A 96 6.01 2.34 3.72
C ILE A 96 7.06 2.83 4.69
N GLN A 97 8.18 3.31 4.16
CA GLN A 97 9.25 3.90 4.95
C GLN A 97 9.80 5.17 4.30
N GLN A 98 10.41 6.02 5.12
CA GLN A 98 11.23 7.13 4.65
C GLN A 98 12.67 6.96 5.15
N ASP A 99 13.63 7.29 4.30
CA ASP A 99 15.04 7.45 4.67
C ASP A 99 15.49 8.87 4.35
N PRO A 100 16.47 9.46 5.08
CA PRO A 100 17.02 10.74 4.67
C PRO A 100 17.53 10.69 3.22
N ALA A 101 17.33 11.76 2.48
CA ALA A 101 17.81 11.84 1.10
C ALA A 101 19.32 11.59 1.03
N PHE A 102 19.76 10.97 -0.06
CA PHE A 102 21.16 10.58 -0.30
C PHE A 102 21.74 9.53 0.69
N ASN A 103 20.94 8.97 1.60
CA ASN A 103 21.41 7.99 2.57
C ASN A 103 21.74 6.62 1.94
N ILE A 104 21.12 6.30 0.80
CA ILE A 104 21.32 5.04 0.08
C ILE A 104 22.17 5.27 -1.17
N ASP A 105 23.31 4.59 -1.23
CA ASP A 105 24.10 4.49 -2.46
C ASP A 105 23.72 3.21 -3.23
N PHE A 106 22.89 3.35 -4.25
CA PHE A 106 22.46 2.23 -5.10
C PHE A 106 23.59 1.53 -5.86
N ASN A 107 24.81 2.10 -5.89
CA ASN A 107 25.96 1.43 -6.49
C ASN A 107 26.63 0.43 -5.53
N THR A 108 26.39 0.56 -4.22
CA THR A 108 27.10 -0.22 -3.19
C THR A 108 26.18 -0.90 -2.18
N VAL A 109 24.92 -0.50 -2.08
CA VAL A 109 23.92 -1.13 -1.22
C VAL A 109 23.71 -2.60 -1.62
N SER A 110 23.62 -3.49 -0.64
CA SER A 110 23.35 -4.90 -0.91
C SER A 110 21.86 -5.14 -1.18
N ASP A 111 21.54 -6.07 -2.08
CA ASP A 111 20.16 -6.52 -2.30
C ASP A 111 19.49 -7.00 -1.02
N GLN A 112 20.24 -7.67 -0.13
CA GLN A 112 19.74 -8.10 1.18
C GLN A 112 19.25 -6.93 2.03
N PHE A 113 19.95 -5.80 2.00
CA PHE A 113 19.53 -4.59 2.72
C PHE A 113 18.23 -4.03 2.13
N LEU A 114 18.17 -3.86 0.81
CA LEU A 114 16.97 -3.34 0.13
C LEU A 114 15.76 -4.25 0.38
N TRP A 115 15.98 -5.56 0.31
CA TRP A 115 14.97 -6.58 0.59
C TRP A 115 14.48 -6.46 2.03
N THR A 116 15.39 -6.62 3.01
CA THR A 116 15.04 -6.63 4.43
C THR A 116 14.43 -5.33 4.89
N LYS A 117 14.96 -4.20 4.40
CA LYS A 117 14.49 -2.88 4.82
C LYS A 117 13.16 -2.54 4.15
N PHE A 118 13.08 -2.51 2.82
CA PHE A 118 11.93 -1.92 2.14
C PHE A 118 10.93 -2.94 1.61
N MET A 119 11.36 -4.15 1.25
CA MET A 119 10.47 -5.13 0.60
C MET A 119 9.82 -6.10 1.58
N THR A 120 10.39 -6.28 2.78
CA THR A 120 9.76 -7.08 3.84
C THR A 120 8.46 -6.42 4.32
N PRO A 121 7.29 -7.08 4.19
CA PRO A 121 6.03 -6.57 4.70
C PRO A 121 6.04 -6.26 6.20
N GLY A 122 5.29 -5.23 6.62
CA GLY A 122 4.95 -4.96 8.02
C GLY A 122 5.50 -3.66 8.60
N SER A 123 6.40 -2.97 7.90
CA SER A 123 6.95 -1.68 8.36
C SER A 123 6.20 -0.51 7.75
N PHE A 124 5.51 0.28 8.57
CA PHE A 124 4.80 1.50 8.17
C PHE A 124 5.34 2.66 9.01
N TYR A 125 6.59 3.03 8.78
CA TYR A 125 7.29 4.02 9.57
C TYR A 125 7.61 5.26 8.74
N VAL A 126 6.82 6.29 8.97
CA VAL A 126 6.93 7.60 8.31
C VAL A 126 7.10 8.61 9.44
N PRO A 127 8.34 8.97 9.83
CA PRO A 127 8.58 9.77 11.03
C PRO A 127 7.97 11.19 10.98
N ASN A 128 7.41 11.59 9.84
CA ASN A 128 6.91 12.92 9.52
C ASN A 128 7.80 14.09 10.00
N PRO A 129 9.14 14.03 9.90
CA PRO A 129 9.97 15.17 10.25
C PRO A 129 10.17 16.06 9.02
N MET A 130 10.00 17.37 9.20
CA MET A 130 10.49 18.36 8.24
C MET A 130 11.95 18.04 7.88
N GLY A 131 12.25 17.89 6.59
CA GLY A 131 13.58 17.60 6.07
C GLY A 131 13.55 17.00 4.66
N GLU A 132 14.71 16.63 4.14
CA GLU A 132 14.85 15.99 2.83
C GLU A 132 14.84 14.47 3.02
N TYR A 133 13.77 13.81 2.57
CA TYR A 133 13.58 12.37 2.72
C TYR A 133 13.26 11.71 1.37
N ASP A 134 13.49 10.42 1.32
CA ASP A 134 13.16 9.55 0.20
C ASP A 134 12.12 8.52 0.69
N PRO A 135 10.85 8.65 0.29
CA PRO A 135 9.84 7.62 0.45
C PRO A 135 10.13 6.34 -0.35
N TYR A 136 9.89 5.22 0.32
CA TYR A 136 9.91 3.88 -0.25
C TYR A 136 8.57 3.19 0.04
N VAL A 137 7.86 2.82 -1.03
CA VAL A 137 6.54 2.19 -0.94
C VAL A 137 6.58 0.83 -1.62
N SER A 138 6.31 -0.24 -0.87
CA SER A 138 6.35 -1.61 -1.40
C SER A 138 5.00 -2.27 -1.32
N ILE A 139 4.74 -3.15 -2.29
CA ILE A 139 3.60 -4.06 -2.30
C ILE A 139 4.00 -5.44 -1.79
N SER A 140 3.04 -6.21 -1.28
CA SER A 140 3.29 -7.58 -0.82
C SER A 140 3.84 -8.45 -1.96
N TYR A 141 4.48 -9.55 -1.57
CA TYR A 141 5.00 -10.52 -2.53
C TYR A 141 3.91 -11.07 -3.43
N PHE A 142 4.28 -11.29 -4.70
CA PHE A 142 3.41 -11.94 -5.68
C PHE A 142 4.18 -12.98 -6.48
N PRO A 143 3.52 -14.04 -6.96
CA PRO A 143 4.14 -15.02 -7.83
C PRO A 143 4.33 -14.44 -9.23
N LEU A 144 5.47 -14.74 -9.83
CA LEU A 144 5.77 -14.40 -11.21
C LEU A 144 6.27 -15.66 -11.95
N PRO A 145 5.35 -16.44 -12.55
CA PRO A 145 5.71 -17.65 -13.28
C PRO A 145 6.62 -17.39 -14.48
N ALA A 146 7.43 -18.38 -14.85
CA ALA A 146 8.33 -18.32 -16.01
C ALA A 146 7.56 -17.98 -17.28
N GLY A 147 8.01 -16.97 -18.01
CA GLY A 147 7.37 -16.53 -19.26
C GLY A 147 5.97 -15.95 -19.11
N GLN A 148 5.57 -15.56 -17.90
CA GLN A 148 4.30 -14.86 -17.64
C GLN A 148 4.53 -13.43 -17.14
N SER A 149 3.46 -12.63 -17.18
CA SER A 149 3.44 -11.28 -16.63
C SER A 149 2.40 -11.12 -15.52
N GLN A 150 2.72 -10.27 -14.55
CA GLN A 150 1.75 -9.70 -13.63
C GLN A 150 1.57 -8.22 -13.94
N ARG A 151 0.33 -7.74 -13.93
CA ARG A 151 0.00 -6.35 -14.25
C ARG A 151 0.00 -5.48 -12.99
N LEU A 152 0.56 -4.29 -13.12
CA LEU A 152 0.53 -3.22 -12.16
C LEU A 152 0.04 -1.94 -12.84
N ILE A 153 -0.99 -1.32 -12.26
CA ILE A 153 -1.52 -0.03 -12.72
C ILE A 153 -1.46 0.93 -11.55
N THR A 154 -0.67 1.99 -11.72
CA THR A 154 -0.60 3.10 -10.79
C THR A 154 -1.07 4.38 -11.47
N ALA A 155 -1.50 5.35 -10.67
CA ALA A 155 -1.83 6.68 -11.14
C ALA A 155 -1.15 7.72 -10.26
N MET A 156 -0.49 8.70 -10.89
CA MET A 156 -0.19 9.97 -10.25
C MET A 156 -1.41 10.87 -10.37
N VAL A 157 -1.96 11.29 -9.23
CA VAL A 157 -3.17 12.11 -9.14
C VAL A 157 -2.81 13.43 -8.47
N PHE A 158 -3.22 14.54 -9.06
CA PHE A 158 -2.97 15.87 -8.51
C PHE A 158 -4.29 16.53 -8.11
N GLY A 159 -4.28 17.33 -7.05
CA GLY A 159 -5.44 18.06 -6.58
C GLY A 159 -5.07 19.18 -5.63
N GLN A 160 -6.03 20.04 -5.30
CA GLN A 160 -5.81 21.16 -4.37
C GLN A 160 -5.65 20.69 -2.91
N ASP A 161 -6.25 19.55 -2.58
CA ASP A 161 -6.27 18.97 -1.24
C ASP A 161 -6.52 17.44 -1.31
N ILE A 162 -6.35 16.75 -0.18
CA ILE A 162 -6.55 15.30 -0.07
C ILE A 162 -8.01 14.92 -0.39
N ILE A 163 -9.00 15.76 -0.07
CA ILE A 163 -10.41 15.45 -0.30
C ILE A 163 -10.70 15.38 -1.80
N GLU A 164 -10.16 16.32 -2.59
CA GLU A 164 -10.28 16.31 -4.04
C GLU A 164 -9.60 15.07 -4.64
N ILE A 165 -8.37 14.78 -4.21
CA ILE A 165 -7.62 13.59 -4.68
C ILE A 165 -8.36 12.30 -4.35
N ASP A 166 -8.93 12.19 -3.16
CA ASP A 166 -9.70 11.03 -2.74
C ASP A 166 -10.91 10.80 -3.66
N ASN A 167 -11.67 11.87 -3.95
CA ASN A 167 -12.79 11.78 -4.87
C ASN A 167 -12.36 11.35 -6.28
N LYS A 168 -11.20 11.84 -6.76
CA LYS A 168 -10.61 11.44 -8.05
C LYS A 168 -10.21 9.95 -8.02
N ILE A 169 -9.50 9.50 -6.99
CA ILE A 169 -9.06 8.11 -6.83
C ILE A 169 -10.25 7.16 -6.75
N ASP A 170 -11.26 7.49 -5.95
CA ASP A 170 -12.47 6.68 -5.80
C ASP A 170 -13.16 6.53 -7.16
N PHE A 171 -13.36 7.64 -7.89
CA PHE A 171 -13.92 7.60 -9.23
C PHE A 171 -13.09 6.73 -10.19
N ILE A 172 -11.76 6.88 -10.18
CA ILE A 172 -10.84 6.12 -11.04
C ILE A 172 -10.95 4.62 -10.75
N LYS A 173 -10.87 4.22 -9.49
CA LYS A 173 -10.94 2.82 -9.07
C LYS A 173 -12.30 2.21 -9.39
N THR A 174 -13.39 2.90 -9.06
CA THR A 174 -14.74 2.44 -9.39
C THR A 174 -14.93 2.28 -10.89
N THR A 175 -14.49 3.26 -11.69
CA THR A 175 -14.60 3.20 -13.16
C THR A 175 -13.77 2.05 -13.72
N PHE A 176 -12.51 1.92 -13.28
CA PHE A 176 -11.62 0.87 -13.73
C PHE A 176 -12.19 -0.53 -13.46
N ARG A 177 -12.63 -0.79 -12.22
CA ARG A 177 -13.25 -2.08 -11.84
C ARG A 177 -14.53 -2.35 -12.63
N GLY A 178 -15.36 -1.32 -12.84
CA GLY A 178 -16.56 -1.43 -13.67
C GLY A 178 -16.27 -1.81 -15.12
N MET A 179 -15.14 -1.37 -15.69
CA MET A 179 -14.71 -1.74 -17.03
C MET A 179 -14.06 -3.13 -17.12
N THR A 180 -13.33 -3.55 -16.08
CA THR A 180 -12.62 -4.84 -16.08
C THR A 180 -13.46 -6.00 -15.53
N GLY A 181 -14.65 -5.73 -15.01
CA GLY A 181 -15.51 -6.75 -14.41
C GLY A 181 -14.97 -7.30 -13.08
N GLY A 182 -13.99 -6.61 -12.49
CA GLY A 182 -13.52 -6.92 -11.14
C GLY A 182 -14.61 -6.69 -10.10
N PRO A 183 -14.51 -7.31 -8.92
CA PRO A 183 -15.43 -7.01 -7.82
C PRO A 183 -15.39 -5.50 -7.54
N PRO A 184 -16.53 -4.88 -7.13
CA PRO A 184 -16.53 -3.49 -6.70
C PRO A 184 -15.46 -3.31 -5.62
N ASN A 185 -14.80 -2.15 -5.63
CA ASN A 185 -13.79 -1.83 -4.61
C ASN A 185 -14.44 -2.07 -3.25
N THR A 186 -13.99 -3.11 -2.55
CA THR A 186 -14.54 -3.48 -1.25
C THR A 186 -13.64 -2.83 -0.23
N ASN A 187 -14.07 -1.70 0.33
CA ASN A 187 -13.32 -1.00 1.34
C ASN A 187 -13.26 -1.89 2.58
N VAL A 188 -12.12 -2.55 2.78
CA VAL A 188 -11.83 -3.36 3.96
C VAL A 188 -10.54 -2.85 4.58
N SER A 189 -10.60 -2.50 5.86
CA SER A 189 -9.45 -2.04 6.63
C SER A 189 -9.41 -2.73 7.98
N VAL A 190 -8.24 -3.22 8.36
CA VAL A 190 -7.98 -3.68 9.73
C VAL A 190 -7.75 -2.45 10.62
N LEU A 191 -8.56 -2.30 11.66
CA LEU A 191 -8.49 -1.21 12.63
C LEU A 191 -7.65 -1.60 13.86
N SER A 192 -7.72 -2.88 14.24
CA SER A 192 -6.93 -3.49 15.31
C SER A 192 -6.54 -4.92 14.92
N PRO A 193 -5.33 -5.39 15.27
CA PRO A 193 -4.23 -4.62 15.86
C PRO A 193 -3.70 -3.55 14.90
N ALA A 194 -3.20 -2.44 15.45
CA ALA A 194 -2.55 -1.42 14.66
C ALA A 194 -1.27 -1.97 14.01
N PRO A 195 -0.81 -1.42 12.86
CA PRO A 195 0.46 -1.83 12.27
C PRO A 195 1.61 -1.76 13.28
N GLY A 196 2.39 -2.84 13.40
CA GLY A 196 3.50 -2.96 14.36
C GLY A 196 3.10 -3.19 15.83
N GLN A 197 1.80 -3.26 16.15
CA GLN A 197 1.36 -3.56 17.51
C GLN A 197 1.66 -5.01 17.90
N VAL A 198 2.34 -5.20 19.03
CA VAL A 198 2.54 -6.51 19.65
C VAL A 198 1.28 -6.90 20.43
N VAL A 199 0.73 -8.08 20.16
CA VAL A 199 -0.43 -8.65 20.85
C VAL A 199 -0.07 -9.95 21.57
N SER A 200 -0.66 -10.18 22.75
CA SER A 200 -0.46 -11.42 23.52
C SER A 200 -1.71 -11.80 24.33
N GLY A 201 -1.99 -13.09 24.45
CA GLY A 201 -3.19 -13.57 25.14
C GLY A 201 -4.47 -13.30 24.35
N GLN A 202 -5.45 -12.65 24.97
CA GLN A 202 -6.70 -12.28 24.30
C GLN A 202 -6.55 -10.92 23.62
N ALA A 203 -6.76 -10.87 22.31
CA ALA A 203 -6.70 -9.66 21.50
C ALA A 203 -7.92 -9.57 20.58
N ALA A 204 -8.38 -8.35 20.28
CA ALA A 204 -9.43 -8.13 19.31
C ALA A 204 -8.82 -7.80 17.94
N ILE A 205 -9.29 -8.51 16.92
CA ILE A 205 -9.16 -8.10 15.53
C ILE A 205 -10.40 -7.29 15.20
N GLU A 206 -10.22 -6.00 14.91
CA GLU A 206 -11.30 -5.09 14.54
C GLU A 206 -11.10 -4.65 13.10
N TRP A 207 -12.19 -4.49 12.37
CA TRP A 207 -12.15 -4.07 10.98
C TRP A 207 -13.34 -3.17 10.66
N ASP A 208 -13.17 -2.36 9.62
CA ASP A 208 -14.30 -1.83 8.86
C ASP A 208 -14.32 -2.51 7.51
N ALA A 209 -15.48 -3.02 7.12
CA ALA A 209 -15.73 -3.57 5.81
C ALA A 209 -17.01 -2.94 5.28
N GLU A 210 -16.89 -2.07 4.29
CA GLU A 210 -18.00 -1.38 3.65
C GLU A 210 -18.90 -0.63 4.64
N ASN A 211 -18.32 0.15 5.55
CA ASN A 211 -19.04 0.86 6.61
C ASN A 211 -19.91 -0.09 7.45
N ASN A 212 -19.35 -1.24 7.84
CA ASN A 212 -20.04 -2.33 8.54
C ASN A 212 -21.32 -2.83 7.83
N ASN A 213 -21.31 -2.91 6.50
CA ASN A 213 -22.45 -3.44 5.75
C ASN A 213 -22.65 -4.94 6.04
N PRO A 214 -23.80 -5.36 6.61
CA PRO A 214 -24.03 -6.73 7.05
C PRO A 214 -24.21 -7.73 5.89
N ALA A 215 -24.30 -7.26 4.64
CA ALA A 215 -24.37 -8.13 3.46
C ALA A 215 -23.02 -8.80 3.14
N PHE A 216 -21.91 -8.25 3.65
CA PHE A 216 -20.57 -8.79 3.43
C PHE A 216 -20.25 -9.94 4.40
N ARG A 217 -19.41 -10.86 3.94
CA ARG A 217 -18.89 -11.98 4.71
C ARG A 217 -17.40 -11.81 4.91
N ILE A 218 -16.92 -12.11 6.11
CA ILE A 218 -15.54 -11.85 6.53
C ILE A 218 -14.81 -13.16 6.74
N SER A 219 -13.64 -13.28 6.13
CA SER A 219 -12.70 -14.36 6.43
C SER A 219 -11.42 -13.72 6.96
N ILE A 220 -10.92 -14.25 8.07
CA ILE A 220 -9.74 -13.75 8.76
C ILE A 220 -8.66 -14.80 8.61
N LEU A 221 -7.60 -14.44 7.89
CA LEU A 221 -6.41 -15.24 7.76
C LEU A 221 -5.24 -14.45 8.35
N PHE A 222 -4.25 -15.18 8.85
CA PHE A 222 -3.01 -14.63 9.35
C PHE A 222 -1.83 -15.37 8.74
N SER A 223 -0.68 -14.71 8.70
CA SER A 223 0.59 -15.27 8.27
C SER A 223 1.64 -14.96 9.34
N GLU A 224 2.54 -15.91 9.55
CA GLU A 224 3.67 -15.83 10.48
C GLU A 224 5.01 -15.71 9.75
N ASP A 225 4.95 -15.73 8.42
CA ASP A 225 6.07 -15.91 7.52
C ASP A 225 6.00 -14.87 6.40
N PHE A 226 5.69 -13.60 6.72
CA PHE A 226 5.67 -12.51 5.75
C PHE A 226 4.77 -12.76 4.52
N ALA A 227 3.57 -13.28 4.76
CA ALA A 227 2.57 -13.65 3.75
C ALA A 227 2.97 -14.82 2.83
N GLU A 228 3.98 -15.62 3.20
CA GLU A 228 4.34 -16.84 2.45
C GLU A 228 3.27 -17.92 2.56
N SER A 229 2.68 -18.09 3.75
CA SER A 229 1.56 -18.97 3.97
C SER A 229 0.50 -18.29 4.83
N TRP A 230 -0.76 -18.58 4.49
CA TRP A 230 -1.91 -18.03 5.20
C TRP A 230 -2.65 -19.14 5.93
N LYS A 231 -2.77 -18.98 7.24
CA LYS A 231 -3.54 -19.84 8.11
C LYS A 231 -4.87 -19.16 8.44
N PRO A 232 -5.99 -19.88 8.40
CA PRO A 232 -7.26 -19.29 8.78
C PRO A 232 -7.42 -19.19 10.30
N LEU A 233 -7.85 -18.02 10.77
CA LEU A 233 -8.42 -17.86 12.11
C LEU A 233 -9.93 -18.14 12.07
N ALA A 234 -10.61 -17.62 11.05
CA ALA A 234 -12.04 -17.81 10.84
C ALA A 234 -12.42 -17.64 9.37
N TYR A 235 -13.49 -18.29 8.94
CA TYR A 235 -14.01 -18.19 7.57
C TYR A 235 -15.50 -17.90 7.58
N ASP A 236 -15.93 -17.15 6.57
CA ASP A 236 -17.33 -16.88 6.28
C ASP A 236 -18.12 -16.37 7.51
N LEU A 237 -17.54 -15.43 8.26
CA LEU A 237 -18.18 -14.78 9.39
C LEU A 237 -19.18 -13.69 8.92
N PRO A 238 -20.24 -13.42 9.68
CA PRO A 238 -20.99 -12.17 9.54
C PRO A 238 -20.07 -10.95 9.73
N ASN A 239 -20.31 -9.87 9.00
CA ASN A 239 -19.58 -8.62 9.16
C ASN A 239 -19.99 -7.86 10.44
N THR A 240 -19.42 -8.26 11.58
CA THR A 240 -19.67 -7.65 12.90
C THR A 240 -18.65 -6.60 13.31
N GLY A 241 -17.61 -6.37 12.49
CA GLY A 241 -16.51 -5.44 12.75
C GLY A 241 -15.52 -5.89 13.83
N ILE A 242 -15.69 -7.09 14.41
CA ILE A 242 -14.84 -7.57 15.51
C ILE A 242 -14.78 -9.10 15.58
N TYR A 243 -13.59 -9.62 15.91
CA TYR A 243 -13.31 -11.02 16.21
C TYR A 243 -12.35 -11.11 17.40
N GLN A 244 -12.68 -11.96 18.38
CA GLN A 244 -11.82 -12.21 19.55
C GLN A 244 -10.82 -13.31 19.20
N TRP A 245 -9.54 -12.97 19.28
CA TRP A 245 -8.42 -13.84 18.97
C TRP A 245 -7.65 -14.22 20.23
N ASP A 246 -7.50 -15.52 20.47
CA ASP A 246 -6.60 -16.05 21.49
C ASP A 246 -5.24 -16.39 20.85
N THR A 247 -4.23 -15.58 21.16
CA THR A 247 -2.86 -15.72 20.64
C THR A 247 -2.00 -16.68 21.47
N THR A 248 -2.50 -17.20 22.59
CA THR A 248 -1.70 -17.95 23.58
C THR A 248 -0.99 -19.19 22.99
N ASN A 249 -1.58 -19.81 21.97
CA ASN A 249 -1.03 -21.00 21.32
C ASN A 249 -0.47 -20.71 19.91
N GLN A 250 -0.38 -19.43 19.53
CA GLN A 250 0.19 -19.04 18.26
C GLN A 250 1.70 -18.80 18.43
N PRO A 251 2.54 -19.26 17.49
CA PRO A 251 3.91 -18.80 17.36
C PRO A 251 4.01 -17.27 17.38
N ASP A 252 5.11 -16.75 17.92
CA ASP A 252 5.43 -15.34 17.80
C ASP A 252 5.62 -14.99 16.32
N GLY A 253 5.04 -13.86 15.89
CA GLY A 253 5.30 -13.31 14.57
C GLY A 253 6.77 -12.94 14.41
N ILE A 254 7.33 -13.19 13.23
CA ILE A 254 8.67 -12.72 12.88
C ILE A 254 8.53 -11.27 12.42
N PHE A 255 9.26 -10.36 13.08
CA PHE A 255 9.37 -8.93 12.70
C PHE A 255 10.76 -8.66 12.10
#